data_AF-A0A966M7P0-F1
#
_entry.id   AF-A0A966M7P0-F1
#
_cell.length_a   1.000
_cell.length_b   1.000
_cell.length_c   1.000
_cell.angle_alpha   90.00
_cell.angle_beta   90.00
_cell.angle_gamma   90.00
#
_symmetry.space_group_name_H-M   'P 1'
#
loop_
_entity.id
_entity.type
_entity.pdbx_description
1 polymer ?
#
loop_
_entity_poly.entity_id
_entity_poly.type
_entity_poly.pdbx_seq_one_letter_code
_entity_poly.pdbx_strand_id
1 'polypeptide(L)'
;MTTYECIRDKLSEIFEEYAKTVPDIKDEIINKYKNAPYRAPMIVILINSIKDHPKVPEIEQKLSTAASAQNILLSLNALGYSAIWRTGKLAFNPFVASKLNLKANQEILGYIYVGTADGTNKKIPELDIEDFVSYL
;
A
#
# COMPACT_ATOMS: atom_id res chain seq x y z
N MET A 1 24.68 5.95 -20.76
CA MET A 1 23.25 5.74 -21.07
C MET A 1 22.64 5.13 -19.81
N THR A 2 22.17 5.97 -18.89
CA THR A 2 21.61 5.49 -17.62
C THR A 2 20.26 4.87 -17.95
N THR A 3 20.17 3.54 -17.88
CA THR A 3 18.90 2.82 -18.02
C THR A 3 17.99 3.34 -16.91
N TYR A 4 16.95 4.10 -17.27
CA TYR A 4 15.88 4.41 -16.33
C TYR A 4 15.14 3.09 -16.10
N GLU A 5 15.59 2.32 -15.11
CA GLU A 5 14.87 1.14 -14.65
C GLU A 5 13.47 1.58 -14.24
N CYS A 6 12.45 0.94 -14.83
CA CYS A 6 11.06 1.26 -14.49
C CYS A 6 10.87 0.98 -13.00
N ILE A 7 10.40 1.97 -12.23
CA ILE A 7 10.24 1.85 -10.77
C ILE A 7 9.36 0.64 -10.38
N ARG A 8 8.43 0.23 -11.24
CA ARG A 8 7.60 -0.96 -11.05
C ARG A 8 8.39 -2.27 -11.20
N ASP A 9 9.40 -2.31 -12.06
CA ASP A 9 10.28 -3.47 -12.24
C ASP A 9 11.13 -3.67 -10.98
N LYS A 10 11.73 -2.59 -10.48
CA LYS A 10 12.44 -2.63 -9.20
C LYS A 10 11.56 -3.10 -8.05
N LEU A 11 10.31 -2.62 -7.95
CA LEU A 11 9.38 -3.08 -6.91
C LEU A 11 8.99 -4.56 -7.09
N SER A 12 8.88 -5.03 -8.34
CA SER A 12 8.59 -6.43 -8.67
C SER A 12 9.72 -7.35 -8.22
N GLU A 13 10.96 -6.96 -8.49
CA GLU A 13 12.15 -7.68 -8.04
C GLU A 13 12.21 -7.77 -6.51
N ILE A 14 12.01 -6.65 -5.80
CA ILE A 14 11.99 -6.64 -4.33
C ILE A 14 10.91 -7.58 -3.77
N PHE A 15 9.72 -7.60 -4.37
CA PHE A 15 8.64 -8.48 -3.93
C PHE A 15 8.92 -9.96 -4.24
N GLU A 16 9.54 -10.25 -5.38
CA GLU A 16 9.99 -11.60 -5.74
C GLU A 16 11.09 -12.09 -4.79
N GLU A 17 12.07 -11.25 -4.49
CA GLU A 17 13.12 -11.54 -3.52
C GLU A 17 12.55 -11.84 -2.14
N TYR A 18 11.61 -11.01 -1.64
CA TYR A 18 10.93 -11.28 -0.37
C TYR A 18 10.21 -12.64 -0.41
N ALA A 19 9.50 -12.97 -1.50
CA ALA A 19 8.82 -14.25 -1.63
C ALA A 19 9.79 -15.41 -1.41
N LYS A 20 10.98 -15.36 -2.03
CA LYS A 20 12.02 -16.39 -1.92
C LYS A 20 12.59 -16.55 -0.51
N THR A 21 12.39 -15.58 0.39
CA THR A 21 12.78 -15.71 1.81
C THR A 21 11.79 -16.51 2.66
N VAL A 22 10.58 -16.74 2.16
CA VAL A 22 9.51 -17.43 2.91
C VAL A 22 9.68 -18.95 2.72
N PRO A 23 9.82 -19.74 3.81
CA PRO A 23 9.89 -21.20 3.72
C PRO A 23 8.64 -21.80 3.07
N ASP A 24 8.83 -22.88 2.30
CA ASP A 24 7.75 -23.65 1.65
C ASP A 24 6.77 -22.81 0.82
N ILE A 25 7.25 -21.70 0.26
CA ILE A 25 6.41 -20.83 -0.56
C ILE A 25 6.09 -21.48 -1.90
N LYS A 26 4.81 -21.44 -2.29
CA LYS A 26 4.35 -21.95 -3.59
C LYS A 26 4.72 -20.98 -4.71
N ASP A 27 5.06 -21.52 -5.88
CA ASP A 27 5.35 -20.73 -7.10
C ASP A 27 4.23 -19.75 -7.46
N GLU A 28 2.98 -20.13 -7.21
CA GLU A 28 1.82 -19.25 -7.41
C GLU A 28 1.92 -17.96 -6.57
N ILE A 29 2.40 -18.05 -5.33
CA ILE A 29 2.56 -16.87 -4.46
C ILE A 29 3.76 -16.03 -4.90
N ILE A 30 4.86 -16.66 -5.32
CA ILE A 30 6.01 -15.95 -5.90
C ILE A 30 5.55 -15.14 -7.13
N ASN A 31 4.84 -15.79 -8.06
CA ASN A 31 4.29 -15.14 -9.25
C ASN A 31 3.28 -14.05 -8.88
N LYS A 32 2.45 -14.24 -7.85
CA LYS A 32 1.52 -13.23 -7.35
C LYS A 32 2.22 -11.99 -6.80
N TYR A 33 3.38 -12.15 -6.13
CA TYR A 33 4.16 -11.05 -5.57
C TYR A 33 4.95 -10.32 -6.66
N LYS A 34 5.63 -11.06 -7.54
CA LYS A 34 6.29 -10.53 -8.74
C LYS A 34 5.33 -9.69 -9.57
N ASN A 35 4.12 -10.20 -9.81
CA ASN A 35 3.13 -9.49 -10.62
C ASN A 35 2.35 -8.40 -9.87
N ALA A 36 2.54 -8.26 -8.55
CA ALA A 36 1.77 -7.31 -7.75
C ALA A 36 1.95 -5.87 -8.22
N PRO A 37 3.16 -5.37 -8.55
CA PRO A 37 3.35 -4.00 -9.01
C PRO A 37 2.73 -3.71 -10.38
N TYR A 38 2.41 -4.76 -11.14
CA TYR A 38 1.87 -4.60 -12.48
C TYR A 38 0.34 -4.45 -12.53
N ARG A 39 -0.35 -4.60 -11.40
CA ARG A 39 -1.83 -4.52 -11.29
C ARG A 39 -2.42 -3.14 -11.66
N ALA A 40 -1.60 -2.10 -11.64
CA ALA A 40 -1.99 -0.76 -12.03
C ALA A 40 -0.81 -0.05 -12.70
N PRO A 41 -1.05 0.96 -13.56
CA PRO A 41 0.01 1.71 -14.23
C PRO A 41 0.87 2.55 -13.27
N MET A 42 0.33 2.92 -12.10
CA MET A 42 1.03 3.71 -11.09
C MET A 42 0.82 3.13 -9.68
N ILE A 43 1.84 3.29 -8.82
CA ILE A 43 1.79 2.90 -7.41
C ILE A 43 2.33 4.04 -6.55
N VAL A 44 1.60 4.37 -5.50
CA VAL A 44 2.07 5.24 -4.41
C VAL A 44 2.32 4.38 -3.19
N ILE A 45 3.55 4.42 -2.65
CA ILE A 45 3.92 3.70 -1.42
C ILE A 45 3.63 4.63 -0.23
N LEU A 46 2.79 4.18 0.69
CA LEU A 46 2.45 4.91 1.91
C LEU A 46 3.52 4.63 2.96
N ILE A 47 4.35 5.63 3.25
CA ILE A 47 5.41 5.53 4.25
C ILE A 47 5.07 6.43 5.43
N ASN A 48 4.82 5.82 6.59
CA ASN A 48 4.74 6.55 7.85
C ASN A 48 6.17 6.82 8.33
N SER A 49 6.50 8.09 8.60
CA SER A 49 7.82 8.49 9.08
C SER A 49 7.68 9.04 10.50
N ILE A 50 7.85 8.14 11.47
CA ILE A 50 7.64 8.42 12.89
C ILE A 50 8.70 9.42 13.36
N LYS A 51 8.27 10.50 14.00
CA LYS A 51 9.14 11.47 14.66
C LYS A 51 8.87 11.43 16.14
N ASP A 52 9.92 11.35 16.96
CA ASP A 52 9.78 11.53 18.39
C ASP A 52 9.24 12.95 18.66
N HIS A 53 8.13 13.03 19.39
CA HIS A 53 7.44 14.28 19.65
C HIS A 53 6.77 14.28 21.02
N PRO A 54 7.03 15.30 21.87
CA PRO A 54 6.61 15.28 23.27
C PRO A 54 5.09 15.33 23.49
N LYS A 55 4.31 15.71 22.46
CA LYS A 55 2.85 15.87 22.53
C LYS A 55 2.08 15.04 21.51
N VAL A 56 2.76 14.37 20.58
CA VAL A 56 2.11 13.69 19.45
C VAL A 56 2.64 12.25 19.39
N PRO A 57 1.95 11.28 20.01
CA PRO A 57 2.39 9.91 20.04
C PRO A 57 2.44 9.30 18.62
N GLU A 58 3.21 8.23 18.47
CA GLU A 58 3.45 7.58 17.17
C GLU A 58 2.15 7.13 16.49
N ILE A 59 1.16 6.67 17.28
CA ILE A 59 -0.13 6.22 16.77
C ILE A 59 -0.90 7.34 16.06
N GLU A 60 -0.85 8.58 16.55
CA GLU A 60 -1.52 9.71 15.91
C GLU A 60 -0.85 10.05 14.57
N GLN A 61 0.48 9.92 14.47
CA GLN A 61 1.22 10.12 13.22
C GLN A 61 0.88 9.05 12.18
N LYS A 62 0.73 7.79 12.63
CA LYS A 62 0.28 6.67 11.81
C LYS A 62 -1.14 6.87 11.30
N LEU A 63 -2.07 7.28 12.17
CA LEU A 63 -3.44 7.61 11.80
C LEU A 63 -3.51 8.78 10.82
N SER A 64 -2.67 9.80 11.00
CA SER A 64 -2.56 10.93 10.06
C SER A 64 -2.10 10.48 8.67
N THR A 65 -1.13 9.55 8.60
CA THR A 65 -0.71 8.96 7.32
C THR A 65 -1.84 8.16 6.66
N ALA A 66 -2.61 7.39 7.45
CA ALA A 66 -3.78 6.65 6.95
C ALA A 66 -4.91 7.57 6.46
N ALA A 67 -5.21 8.66 7.19
CA ALA A 67 -6.17 9.67 6.75
C ALA A 67 -5.73 10.35 5.45
N SER A 68 -4.42 10.64 5.32
CA SER A 68 -3.83 11.17 4.09
C SER A 68 -3.99 10.21 2.91
N ALA A 69 -3.83 8.90 3.14
CA ALA A 69 -4.07 7.87 2.13
C ALA A 69 -5.53 7.88 1.64
N GLN A 70 -6.50 8.01 2.55
CA GLN A 70 -7.91 8.14 2.19
C GLN A 70 -8.18 9.42 1.38
N ASN A 71 -7.57 10.54 1.76
CA ASN A 71 -7.70 11.79 1.00
C ASN A 71 -7.15 11.67 -0.42
N ILE A 72 -6.04 10.93 -0.61
CA ILE A 72 -5.51 10.62 -1.94
C ILE A 72 -6.51 9.80 -2.75
N LEU A 73 -7.12 8.76 -2.16
CA LEU A 73 -8.12 7.93 -2.84
C LEU A 73 -9.32 8.76 -3.30
N LEU A 74 -9.85 9.62 -2.43
CA LEU A 74 -10.97 10.53 -2.77
C LEU A 74 -10.58 11.51 -3.88
N SER A 75 -9.36 12.08 -3.80
CA SER A 75 -8.86 13.04 -4.79
C SER A 75 -8.68 12.39 -6.16
N LEU A 76 -8.11 11.18 -6.22
CA LEU A 76 -7.97 10.42 -7.45
C LEU A 76 -9.33 10.12 -8.07
N ASN A 77 -10.32 9.73 -7.26
CA ASN A 77 -11.68 9.52 -7.74
C ASN A 77 -12.31 10.80 -8.31
N ALA A 78 -12.17 11.93 -7.61
CA ALA A 78 -12.67 13.23 -8.07
C ALA A 78 -12.03 13.67 -9.41
N LEU A 79 -10.79 13.25 -9.67
CA LEU A 79 -10.08 13.50 -10.94
C LEU A 79 -10.42 12.48 -12.04
N GLY A 80 -11.34 11.54 -11.79
CA GLY A 80 -11.75 10.52 -12.77
C GLY A 80 -10.84 9.29 -12.82
N TYR A 81 -9.88 9.15 -11.90
CA TYR A 81 -9.08 7.94 -11.75
C TYR A 81 -9.74 6.94 -10.80
N SER A 82 -9.25 5.71 -10.83
CA SER A 82 -9.60 4.66 -9.88
C SER A 82 -8.38 4.23 -9.12
N ALA A 83 -8.56 3.93 -7.83
CA ALA A 83 -7.47 3.53 -6.97
C ALA A 83 -7.90 2.52 -5.91
N ILE A 84 -6.94 1.72 -5.46
CA ILE A 84 -7.15 0.75 -4.38
C ILE A 84 -5.95 0.72 -3.45
N TRP A 85 -6.21 0.85 -2.14
CA TRP A 85 -5.20 0.65 -1.10
C TRP A 85 -5.10 -0.83 -0.75
N ARG A 86 -3.87 -1.37 -0.81
CA ARG A 86 -3.53 -2.74 -0.41
C ARG A 86 -2.42 -2.73 0.64
N THR A 87 -2.54 -3.61 1.63
CA THR A 87 -1.51 -3.86 2.64
C THR A 87 -0.83 -5.22 2.39
N GLY A 88 -1.53 -6.32 2.70
CA GLY A 88 -1.02 -7.69 2.54
C GLY A 88 0.30 -7.94 3.28
N LYS A 89 1.01 -9.01 2.92
CA LYS A 89 2.32 -9.38 3.51
C LYS A 89 3.47 -8.46 3.09
N LEU A 90 3.23 -7.54 2.15
CA LEU A 90 4.24 -6.64 1.60
C LEU A 90 4.23 -5.28 2.32
N ALA A 91 3.10 -4.88 2.91
CA ALA A 91 3.05 -3.78 3.87
C ALA A 91 3.61 -4.21 5.23
N PHE A 92 4.09 -3.22 6.00
CA PHE A 92 4.73 -3.41 7.30
C PHE A 92 5.93 -4.37 7.26
N ASN A 93 6.46 -4.64 6.07
CA ASN A 93 7.45 -5.66 5.84
C ASN A 93 8.87 -5.09 5.97
N PRO A 94 9.66 -5.50 6.97
CA PRO A 94 11.00 -4.95 7.19
C PRO A 94 11.98 -5.26 6.06
N PHE A 95 11.83 -6.40 5.38
CA PHE A 95 12.66 -6.76 4.23
C PHE A 95 12.41 -5.81 3.05
N VAL A 96 11.13 -5.53 2.75
CA VAL A 96 10.79 -4.59 1.69
C VAL A 96 11.22 -3.17 2.05
N ALA A 97 11.03 -2.76 3.31
CA ALA A 97 11.47 -1.46 3.80
C ALA A 97 12.99 -1.27 3.65
N SER A 98 13.79 -2.28 3.99
CA SER A 98 15.25 -2.20 3.85
C SER A 98 15.69 -2.12 2.37
N LYS A 99 15.04 -2.87 1.48
CA LYS A 99 15.30 -2.82 0.03
C LYS A 99 14.91 -1.49 -0.62
N LEU A 100 13.98 -0.76 -0.01
CA LEU A 100 13.63 0.62 -0.39
C LEU A 100 14.48 1.69 0.32
N ASN A 101 15.50 1.27 1.09
CA ASN A 101 16.38 2.15 1.88
C ASN A 101 15.62 3.03 2.89
N LEU A 102 14.54 2.51 3.47
CA LEU A 102 13.81 3.21 4.53
C LEU A 102 14.61 3.21 5.84
N LYS A 103 14.50 4.32 6.58
CA LYS A 103 15.11 4.45 7.91
C LYS A 103 14.37 3.61 8.95
N ALA A 104 15.01 3.34 10.08
CA ALA A 104 14.42 2.54 11.17
C ALA A 104 13.12 3.12 11.74
N ASN A 105 12.93 4.44 11.65
CA ASN A 105 11.71 5.12 12.08
C ASN A 105 10.65 5.23 10.96
N GLN A 106 10.83 4.52 9.85
CA GLN A 106 9.92 4.54 8.72
C GLN A 106 9.31 3.16 8.51
N GLU A 107 8.00 3.12 8.28
CA GLU A 107 7.27 1.89 7.99
C GLU A 107 6.36 2.06 6.77
N ILE A 108 6.20 0.99 6.01
CA ILE A 108 5.27 0.96 4.87
C ILE A 108 3.88 0.63 5.41
N LEU A 109 2.94 1.58 5.34
CA LEU A 109 1.53 1.34 5.70
C LEU A 109 0.74 0.66 4.58
N GLY A 110 1.25 0.67 3.35
CA GLY A 110 0.66 -0.02 2.22
C GLY A 110 0.93 0.66 0.89
N TYR A 111 0.17 0.25 -0.12
CA TYR A 111 0.35 0.63 -1.50
C TYR A 111 -0.98 1.07 -2.08
N ILE A 112 -1.03 2.27 -2.66
CA ILE A 112 -2.16 2.72 -3.46
C ILE A 112 -1.83 2.43 -4.92
N TYR A 113 -2.58 1.49 -5.49
CA TYR A 113 -2.55 1.19 -6.91
C TYR A 113 -3.48 2.17 -7.63
N VAL A 114 -2.98 2.89 -8.64
CA VAL A 114 -3.69 3.98 -9.33
C VAL A 114 -3.75 3.70 -10.83
N GLY A 115 -4.93 3.85 -11.42
CA GLY A 115 -5.17 3.70 -12.84
C GLY A 115 -6.59 4.15 -13.22
N THR A 116 -7.14 3.54 -14.26
CA THR A 116 -8.54 3.71 -14.67
C THR A 116 -9.26 2.39 -14.39
N ALA A 117 -10.49 2.46 -13.88
CA ALA A 117 -11.30 1.25 -13.70
C ALA A 117 -11.57 0.58 -15.05
N ASP A 118 -11.42 -0.73 -15.06
CA ASP A 118 -11.92 -1.60 -16.12
C ASP A 118 -13.01 -2.50 -15.52
N GLY A 119 -14.10 -2.70 -16.26
CA GLY A 119 -15.27 -3.45 -15.81
C GLY A 119 -16.25 -2.67 -14.92
N THR A 120 -17.19 -3.41 -14.33
CA THR A 120 -18.27 -2.85 -13.51
C THR A 120 -17.86 -2.77 -12.03
N ASN A 121 -18.17 -1.64 -11.40
CA ASN A 121 -18.00 -1.50 -9.95
C ASN A 121 -18.92 -2.48 -9.23
N LYS A 122 -18.38 -3.13 -8.19
CA LYS A 122 -19.20 -3.96 -7.31
C LYS A 122 -20.26 -3.08 -6.64
N LYS A 123 -21.47 -3.63 -6.51
CA LYS A 123 -22.52 -2.99 -5.72
C LYS A 123 -22.01 -2.86 -4.29
N ILE A 124 -22.08 -1.66 -3.74
CA ILE A 124 -21.78 -1.40 -2.33
C ILE A 124 -22.84 -2.16 -1.52
N PRO A 125 -22.45 -2.99 -0.54
CA PRO A 125 -23.42 -3.65 0.32
C PRO A 125 -24.21 -2.61 1.11
N GLU A 126 -25.50 -2.84 1.29
CA GLU A 126 -26.26 -2.12 2.31
C GLU A 126 -25.81 -2.63 3.68
N LEU A 127 -25.47 -1.70 4.57
CA LEU A 127 -25.03 -1.97 5.93
C LEU A 127 -26.00 -1.29 6.88
N ASP A 128 -26.35 -1.96 7.97
CA ASP A 128 -27.12 -1.33 9.04
C ASP A 128 -26.19 -0.42 9.86
N ILE A 129 -26.60 0.84 10.09
CA ILE A 129 -25.80 1.83 10.81
C ILE A 129 -25.74 1.46 12.30
N GLU A 130 -26.78 0.84 12.83
CA GLU A 130 -26.88 0.46 14.25
C GLU A 130 -25.83 -0.61 14.64
N ASP A 131 -25.28 -1.33 13.66
CA ASP A 131 -24.17 -2.28 13.89
C ASP A 131 -22.85 -1.57 14.22
N PHE A 132 -22.71 -0.27 13.92
CA PHE A 132 -21.44 0.46 14.00
C PHE A 132 -21.48 1.73 14.85
N VAL A 133 -22.67 2.22 15.22
CA VAL A 133 -22.86 3.46 15.97
C VAL A 133 -23.59 3.16 17.27
N SER A 134 -23.11 3.74 18.37
CA SER A 134 -23.79 3.66 19.67
C SER A 134 -23.90 5.05 20.28
N TYR A 135 -25.01 5.29 20.97
CA TYR A 135 -25.32 6.55 21.65
C TYR A 135 -25.24 6.36 23.17
N LEU A 136 -24.83 7.41 23.90
CA LEU A 136 -24.81 7.44 25.36
C LEU A 136 -26.01 8.24 25.90
#